data_AF-A0A2H9LPU1-F1
#
_entry.id   AF-A0A2H9LPU1-F1
#
_cell.length_a   1.000
_cell.length_b   1.000
_cell.length_c   1.000
_cell.angle_alpha   90.00
_cell.angle_beta   90.00
_cell.angle_gamma   90.00
#
_symmetry.space_group_name_H-M   'P 1'
#
loop_
_entity.id
_entity.type
_entity.pdbx_description
1 polymer ?
#
loop_
_entity_poly.entity_id
_entity_poly.type
_entity_poly.pdbx_seq_one_letter_code
_entity_poly.pdbx_strand_id
1 'polypeptide(L)'
;MDFIKADIHLHAENDGWKKNYYEKNGKMPEEEHNFVEPDILQERLKECSMSGGVILCHSTPEKYEKDYKILRHFYRKEKNLIPGLEINTALYNPYFIKNVHITYLGKIPSTDLEYGCWFSHSTTYGGIFFSGKNKHAEKKNIEKVLGDKILMKKYDIRMVETTRPNLEDVALLNNYKLQVLVGTDSHPDKNKEYNGRFGKMGILLNAEEFNYNSFMKALKNNDYTHFSIMGNCLFYTERIKNKIIISMEKLN
;
A
#
# COMPACT_ATOMS: atom_id res chain seq x y z
N MET A 1 -4.10 -25.72 -1.36
CA MET A 1 -2.83 -24.99 -1.21
C MET A 1 -3.22 -23.75 -0.45
N ASP A 2 -2.69 -23.55 0.75
CA ASP A 2 -3.15 -22.49 1.63
C ASP A 2 -2.38 -21.21 1.29
N PHE A 3 -3.07 -20.24 0.68
CA PHE A 3 -2.48 -18.94 0.39
C PHE A 3 -2.41 -18.10 1.66
N ILE A 4 -1.33 -17.35 1.85
CA ILE A 4 -1.25 -16.35 2.91
C ILE A 4 -1.83 -15.03 2.41
N LYS A 5 -2.69 -14.39 3.22
CA LYS A 5 -3.31 -13.10 2.90
C LYS A 5 -2.48 -11.98 3.51
N ALA A 6 -2.14 -10.97 2.71
CA ALA A 6 -1.40 -9.82 3.19
C ALA A 6 -1.98 -8.51 2.68
N ASP A 7 -1.96 -7.51 3.56
CA ASP A 7 -2.28 -6.12 3.19
C ASP A 7 -0.98 -5.37 2.91
N ILE A 8 -0.89 -4.67 1.79
CA ILE A 8 0.33 -3.96 1.40
C ILE A 8 0.28 -2.47 1.75
N HIS A 9 -0.79 -2.02 2.42
CA HIS A 9 -0.93 -0.62 2.84
C HIS A 9 -1.79 -0.46 4.09
N LEU A 10 -1.14 -0.48 5.24
CA LEU A 10 -1.75 -0.19 6.54
C LEU A 10 -1.05 1.00 7.16
N HIS A 11 -1.79 2.04 7.54
CA HIS A 11 -1.22 3.16 8.25
C HIS A 11 -0.89 2.79 9.69
N ALA A 12 0.32 3.17 10.10
CA ALA A 12 0.82 3.04 11.46
C ALA A 12 0.18 4.07 12.37
N GLU A 13 -0.26 5.22 11.83
CA GLU A 13 -0.68 6.35 12.64
C GLU A 13 -2.02 6.14 13.34
N ASN A 14 -2.05 6.49 14.62
CA ASN A 14 -3.27 6.56 15.41
C ASN A 14 -3.86 7.99 15.35
N ASP A 15 -4.46 8.33 14.22
CA ASP A 15 -4.97 9.68 13.97
C ASP A 15 -6.15 10.06 14.89
N GLY A 16 -6.97 9.08 15.29
CA GLY A 16 -8.03 9.27 16.29
C GLY A 16 -7.48 9.66 17.66
N TRP A 17 -6.42 9.00 18.12
CA TRP A 17 -5.76 9.34 19.39
C TRP A 17 -5.04 10.68 19.34
N LYS A 18 -4.31 11.00 18.24
CA LYS A 18 -3.65 12.32 18.08
C LYS A 18 -4.63 13.47 18.22
N LYS A 19 -5.78 13.38 17.55
CA LYS A 19 -6.83 14.39 17.61
C LYS A 19 -7.33 14.58 19.05
N ASN A 20 -7.66 13.49 19.74
CA ASN A 20 -8.14 13.53 21.12
C ASN A 20 -7.06 14.03 22.11
N TYR A 21 -5.80 13.63 21.93
CA TYR A 21 -4.69 14.08 22.76
C TYR A 21 -4.45 15.58 22.61
N TYR A 22 -4.46 16.08 21.37
CA TYR A 22 -4.31 17.51 21.10
C TYR A 22 -5.47 18.31 21.69
N GLU A 23 -6.72 17.86 21.49
CA GLU A 23 -7.92 18.49 22.07
C GLU A 23 -7.86 18.57 23.60
N LYS A 24 -7.26 17.58 24.26
CA LYS A 24 -7.14 17.53 25.72
C LYS A 24 -5.92 18.30 26.27
N ASN A 25 -4.79 18.31 25.56
CA ASN A 25 -3.51 18.75 26.09
C ASN A 25 -2.94 20.00 25.40
N GLY A 26 -3.55 20.48 24.31
CA GLY A 26 -3.11 21.65 23.55
C GLY A 26 -1.74 21.49 22.86
N LYS A 27 -1.19 20.27 22.82
CA LYS A 27 0.11 19.96 22.20
C LYS A 27 0.07 18.60 21.52
N MET A 28 0.87 18.44 20.48
CA MET A 28 1.06 17.13 19.83
C MET A 28 1.86 16.19 20.76
N PRO A 29 1.53 14.90 20.78
CA PRO A 29 2.25 13.90 21.55
C PRO A 29 3.63 13.59 20.95
N GLU A 30 4.53 13.02 21.76
CA GLU A 30 5.88 12.62 21.30
C GLU A 30 5.80 11.58 20.17
N GLU A 31 6.78 11.60 19.25
CA GLU A 31 6.68 10.97 17.92
C GLU A 31 6.37 9.46 17.95
N GLU A 32 6.89 8.71 18.93
CA GLU A 32 6.67 7.26 19.05
C GLU A 32 5.28 6.88 19.59
N HIS A 33 4.61 7.78 20.32
CA HIS A 33 3.24 7.54 20.82
C HIS A 33 2.18 7.68 19.72
N ASN A 34 2.59 8.05 18.50
CA ASN A 34 1.70 8.24 17.37
C ASN A 34 1.31 6.97 16.65
N PHE A 35 1.89 5.82 17.00
CA PHE A 35 1.65 4.57 16.29
C PHE A 35 0.63 3.67 16.98
N VAL A 36 -0.04 2.85 16.19
CA VAL A 36 -0.92 1.78 16.67
C VAL A 36 -0.05 0.71 17.32
N GLU A 37 -0.37 0.34 18.55
CA GLU A 37 0.37 -0.69 19.28
C GLU A 37 0.39 -2.02 18.49
N PRO A 38 1.52 -2.75 18.48
CA PRO A 38 1.63 -3.98 17.70
C PRO A 38 0.58 -5.04 18.05
N ASP A 39 0.21 -5.18 19.32
CA ASP A 39 -0.78 -6.16 19.79
C ASP A 39 -2.17 -5.93 19.17
N ILE A 40 -2.59 -4.67 19.07
CA ILE A 40 -3.84 -4.26 18.41
C ILE A 40 -3.80 -4.63 16.92
N LEU A 41 -2.69 -4.36 16.24
CA LEU A 41 -2.55 -4.72 14.82
C LEU A 41 -2.59 -6.24 14.62
N GLN A 42 -1.91 -7.01 15.47
CA GLN A 42 -1.95 -8.47 15.41
C GLN A 42 -3.35 -9.03 15.65
N GLU A 43 -4.09 -8.46 16.61
CA GLU A 43 -5.49 -8.83 16.86
C GLU A 43 -6.36 -8.58 15.63
N ARG A 44 -6.24 -7.40 15.00
CA ARG A 44 -6.98 -7.07 13.76
C ARG A 44 -6.62 -7.99 12.60
N LEU A 45 -5.34 -8.28 12.40
CA LEU A 45 -4.90 -9.23 11.37
C LEU A 45 -5.52 -10.60 11.60
N LYS A 46 -5.55 -11.08 12.85
CA LYS A 46 -6.18 -12.34 13.23
C LYS A 46 -7.70 -12.34 12.97
N GLU A 47 -8.41 -11.28 13.37
CA GLU A 47 -9.86 -11.12 13.12
C GLU A 47 -10.19 -11.25 11.62
N CYS A 48 -9.33 -10.70 10.76
CA CYS A 48 -9.51 -10.74 9.31
C CYS A 48 -8.87 -11.95 8.61
N SER A 49 -8.31 -12.90 9.37
CA SER A 49 -7.55 -14.04 8.83
C SER A 49 -6.42 -13.61 7.87
N MET A 50 -5.77 -12.49 8.20
CA MET A 50 -4.63 -11.92 7.50
C MET A 50 -3.33 -12.44 8.13
N SER A 51 -2.38 -12.86 7.32
CA SER A 51 -1.08 -13.38 7.76
C SER A 51 -0.08 -12.28 8.12
N GLY A 52 -0.27 -11.06 7.60
CA GLY A 52 0.59 -9.92 7.88
C GLY A 52 0.27 -8.71 7.02
N GLY A 53 1.15 -7.71 7.06
CA GLY A 53 1.04 -6.57 6.16
C GLY A 53 2.23 -5.62 6.15
N VAL A 54 2.18 -4.67 5.24
CA VAL A 54 3.12 -3.55 5.17
C VAL A 54 2.53 -2.39 5.99
N ILE A 55 3.26 -1.99 7.02
CA ILE A 55 2.89 -0.90 7.92
C ILE A 55 3.62 0.37 7.49
N LEU A 56 2.87 1.43 7.19
CA LEU A 56 3.35 2.67 6.60
C LEU A 56 3.12 3.84 7.52
N CYS A 57 4.06 4.78 7.55
CA CYS A 57 3.88 6.09 8.15
C CYS A 57 4.00 7.15 7.05
N HIS A 58 3.11 8.14 7.04
CA HIS A 58 3.23 9.30 6.18
C HIS A 58 4.52 10.05 6.49
N SER A 59 5.26 10.37 5.45
CA SER A 59 6.53 11.10 5.56
C SER A 59 6.71 12.09 4.42
N THR A 60 7.79 12.86 4.50
CA THR A 60 8.22 13.78 3.44
C THR A 60 9.65 13.46 3.01
N PRO A 61 10.09 13.90 1.82
CA PRO A 61 11.46 13.68 1.35
C PRO A 61 12.55 14.18 2.30
N GLU A 62 12.25 15.15 3.17
CA GLU A 62 13.21 15.72 4.13
C GLU A 62 13.29 14.92 5.42
N LYS A 63 12.28 14.10 5.74
CA LYS A 63 12.13 13.41 7.04
C LYS A 63 12.16 11.90 6.97
N TYR A 64 12.05 11.31 5.77
CA TYR A 64 11.87 9.86 5.59
C TYR A 64 12.93 9.01 6.32
N GLU A 65 14.20 9.41 6.37
CA GLU A 65 15.21 8.61 7.09
C GLU A 65 14.98 8.57 8.60
N LYS A 66 14.52 9.67 9.18
CA LYS A 66 14.19 9.78 10.59
C LYS A 66 12.94 8.96 10.89
N ASP A 67 11.87 9.19 10.14
CA ASP A 67 10.57 8.55 10.36
C ASP A 67 10.68 7.03 10.19
N TYR A 68 11.45 6.56 9.19
CA TYR A 68 11.71 5.14 8.98
C TYR A 68 12.46 4.49 10.15
N LYS A 69 13.46 5.17 10.73
CA LYS A 69 14.21 4.65 11.89
C LYS A 69 13.30 4.45 13.10
N ILE A 70 12.42 5.42 13.36
CA ILE A 70 11.44 5.38 14.46
C ILE A 70 10.45 4.23 14.23
N LEU A 71 9.81 4.19 13.06
CA LEU A 71 8.83 3.15 12.72
C LEU A 71 9.43 1.73 12.82
N ARG A 72 10.61 1.54 12.22
CA ARG A 72 11.31 0.25 12.25
C ARG A 72 11.71 -0.14 13.66
N HIS A 73 12.11 0.81 14.50
CA HIS A 73 12.40 0.53 15.89
C HIS A 73 11.15 0.06 16.63
N PHE A 74 10.03 0.74 16.44
CA PHE A 74 8.75 0.44 17.09
C PHE A 74 8.26 -0.98 16.77
N TYR A 75 8.23 -1.35 15.48
CA TYR A 75 7.75 -2.67 15.03
C TYR A 75 8.84 -3.76 14.96
N ARG A 76 10.02 -3.57 15.57
CA ARG A 76 11.19 -4.47 15.40
C ARG A 76 10.99 -5.93 15.83
N LYS A 77 9.96 -6.20 16.64
CA LYS A 77 9.65 -7.56 17.15
C LYS A 77 8.63 -8.29 16.27
N GLU A 78 7.95 -7.58 15.37
CA GLU A 78 6.87 -8.09 14.55
C GLU A 78 7.44 -8.64 13.23
N LYS A 79 7.44 -9.96 13.08
CA LYS A 79 8.02 -10.62 11.89
C LYS A 79 7.14 -10.53 10.65
N ASN A 80 5.83 -10.43 10.87
CA ASN A 80 4.80 -10.36 9.84
C ASN A 80 4.31 -8.93 9.55
N LEU A 81 4.97 -7.92 10.12
CA LEU A 81 4.76 -6.52 9.79
C LEU A 81 6.02 -5.98 9.13
N ILE A 82 5.88 -5.50 7.89
CA ILE A 82 6.99 -4.90 7.14
C ILE A 82 6.90 -3.38 7.31
N PRO A 83 7.78 -2.72 8.07
CA PRO A 83 7.76 -1.27 8.19
C PRO A 83 8.21 -0.63 6.88
N GLY A 84 7.47 0.38 6.44
CA GLY A 84 7.75 1.23 5.29
C GLY A 84 7.24 2.64 5.52
N LEU A 85 7.38 3.50 4.52
CA LEU A 85 6.88 4.88 4.56
C LEU A 85 5.97 5.13 3.39
N GLU A 86 5.01 6.01 3.57
CA GLU A 86 4.27 6.63 2.49
C GLU A 86 4.76 8.07 2.33
N ILE A 87 5.65 8.30 1.36
CA ILE A 87 6.29 9.60 1.15
C ILE A 87 5.38 10.46 0.28
N ASN A 88 4.85 11.54 0.84
CA ASN A 88 4.14 12.56 0.09
C ASN A 88 5.15 13.50 -0.60
N THR A 89 5.12 13.55 -1.92
CA THR A 89 6.02 14.39 -2.70
C THR A 89 5.30 15.06 -3.86
N ALA A 90 5.71 16.28 -4.18
CA ALA A 90 5.20 17.00 -5.33
C ALA A 90 5.93 16.54 -6.60
N LEU A 91 5.17 16.08 -7.59
CA LEU A 91 5.65 15.91 -8.96
C LEU A 91 5.66 17.26 -9.65
N TYR A 92 6.86 17.75 -9.91
CA TYR A 92 7.08 18.95 -10.70
C TYR A 92 7.26 18.57 -12.16
N ASN A 93 6.25 18.86 -12.97
CA ASN A 93 6.38 18.91 -14.42
C ASN A 93 6.23 20.39 -14.86
N PRO A 94 6.92 20.86 -15.92
CA PRO A 94 6.75 22.23 -16.42
C PRO A 94 5.31 22.64 -16.73
N TYR A 95 4.40 21.67 -16.86
CA TYR A 95 2.99 21.89 -17.20
C TYR A 95 2.00 21.63 -16.06
N PHE A 96 2.42 21.04 -14.93
CA PHE A 96 1.58 20.86 -13.74
C PHE A 96 2.39 20.45 -12.51
N ILE A 97 1.86 20.78 -11.31
CA ILE A 97 2.33 20.23 -10.03
C ILE A 97 1.27 19.25 -9.53
N LYS A 98 1.64 18.02 -9.21
CA LYS A 98 0.74 17.02 -8.64
C LYS A 98 1.36 16.37 -7.43
N ASN A 99 0.72 16.44 -6.27
CA ASN A 99 1.15 15.68 -5.09
C ASN A 99 0.86 14.20 -5.33
N VAL A 100 1.85 13.36 -5.05
CA VAL A 100 1.75 11.90 -5.14
C VAL A 100 2.30 11.28 -3.87
N HIS A 101 1.77 10.11 -3.56
CA HIS A 101 2.22 9.29 -2.45
C HIS A 101 3.04 8.13 -3.02
N ILE A 102 4.22 7.91 -2.45
CA ILE A 102 5.15 6.83 -2.83
C ILE A 102 5.37 5.95 -1.62
N THR A 103 4.95 4.70 -1.70
CA THR A 103 5.36 3.72 -0.69
C THR A 103 6.83 3.39 -0.86
N TYR A 104 7.57 3.37 0.24
CA TYR A 104 9.01 3.14 0.29
C TYR A 104 9.37 2.23 1.47
N LEU A 105 9.94 1.05 1.21
CA LEU A 105 10.30 0.09 2.26
C LEU A 105 11.67 0.33 2.91
N GLY A 106 12.30 1.48 2.68
CA GLY A 106 13.51 1.88 3.39
C GLY A 106 14.79 1.20 2.89
N LYS A 107 15.22 0.15 3.59
CA LYS A 107 16.58 -0.39 3.49
C LYS A 107 16.73 -1.32 2.30
N ILE A 108 16.75 -0.71 1.14
CA ILE A 108 16.87 -1.43 -0.10
C ILE A 108 18.31 -1.31 -0.61
N PRO A 109 19.06 -2.41 -0.77
CA PRO A 109 20.25 -2.40 -1.63
C PRO A 109 19.89 -1.74 -2.95
N SER A 110 20.78 -1.00 -3.60
CA SER A 110 20.47 -0.32 -4.88
C SER A 110 19.83 -1.24 -5.93
N THR A 111 20.07 -2.55 -5.82
CA THR A 111 19.51 -3.61 -6.68
C THR A 111 18.06 -3.99 -6.36
N ASP A 112 17.54 -3.78 -5.16
CA ASP A 112 16.15 -4.14 -4.83
C ASP A 112 15.20 -2.93 -4.91
N LEU A 113 15.71 -1.73 -5.26
CA LEU A 113 14.95 -0.47 -5.20
C LEU A 113 13.72 -0.55 -6.10
N GLU A 114 13.89 -1.24 -7.23
CA GLU A 114 12.89 -1.57 -8.23
C GLU A 114 11.59 -2.15 -7.63
N TYR A 115 11.70 -2.99 -6.59
CA TYR A 115 10.57 -3.73 -6.03
C TYR A 115 10.18 -3.28 -4.61
N GLY A 116 10.84 -2.28 -4.06
CA GLY A 116 10.50 -1.74 -2.74
C GLY A 116 9.87 -0.33 -2.79
N CYS A 117 9.55 0.16 -4.00
CA CYS A 117 8.92 1.45 -4.23
C CYS A 117 7.72 1.35 -5.19
N TRP A 118 6.60 1.98 -4.85
CA TRP A 118 5.43 2.08 -5.74
C TRP A 118 4.60 3.34 -5.51
N PHE A 119 3.80 3.74 -6.49
CA PHE A 119 2.81 4.81 -6.29
C PHE A 119 1.60 4.29 -5.51
N SER A 120 1.34 4.88 -4.35
CA SER A 120 0.24 4.51 -3.46
C SER A 120 -1.11 4.98 -4.02
N HIS A 121 -2.17 4.20 -3.75
CA HIS A 121 -3.59 4.50 -4.07
C HIS A 121 -3.83 5.27 -5.38
N SER A 122 -3.18 4.81 -6.44
CA SER A 122 -3.01 5.46 -7.74
C SER A 122 -4.31 5.81 -8.48
N THR A 123 -5.44 5.23 -8.10
CA THR A 123 -6.77 5.40 -8.72
C THR A 123 -7.77 6.16 -7.84
N THR A 124 -7.38 6.58 -6.64
CA THR A 124 -8.23 7.39 -5.76
C THR A 124 -8.19 8.87 -6.11
N TYR A 125 -9.06 9.69 -5.52
CA TYR A 125 -9.05 11.13 -5.76
C TYR A 125 -7.67 11.73 -5.41
N GLY A 126 -6.99 12.32 -6.40
CA GLY A 126 -5.62 12.82 -6.27
C GLY A 126 -4.54 11.85 -6.78
N GLY A 127 -4.85 10.55 -6.91
CA GLY A 127 -3.96 9.53 -7.46
C GLY A 127 -3.58 9.78 -8.93
N ILE A 128 -2.43 9.27 -9.37
CA ILE A 128 -1.85 9.52 -10.71
C ILE A 128 -2.83 9.18 -11.83
N PHE A 129 -3.57 8.08 -11.68
CA PHE A 129 -4.48 7.50 -12.66
C PHE A 129 -5.95 7.79 -12.36
N PHE A 130 -6.25 8.69 -11.41
CA PHE A 130 -7.62 9.12 -11.17
C PHE A 130 -8.20 9.77 -12.43
N SER A 131 -9.19 9.11 -13.04
CA SER A 131 -9.94 9.70 -14.14
C SER A 131 -11.16 10.43 -13.59
N GLY A 132 -11.14 11.76 -13.59
CA GLY A 132 -12.34 12.57 -13.44
C GLY A 132 -13.21 12.49 -14.69
N LYS A 133 -14.05 13.52 -14.93
CA LYS A 133 -14.97 13.54 -16.07
C LYS A 133 -14.27 13.68 -17.45
N ASN A 134 -12.94 13.82 -17.52
CA ASN A 134 -12.23 14.25 -18.75
C ASN A 134 -11.06 13.31 -19.16
N LYS A 135 -11.41 12.06 -19.48
CA LYS A 135 -10.49 10.93 -19.73
C LYS A 135 -9.37 11.20 -20.75
N HIS A 136 -9.59 12.03 -21.77
CA HIS A 136 -8.61 12.24 -22.85
C HIS A 136 -7.44 13.15 -22.46
N ALA A 137 -7.70 14.21 -21.68
CA ALA A 137 -6.65 15.08 -21.14
C ALA A 137 -5.82 14.35 -20.06
N GLU A 138 -6.47 13.48 -19.30
CA GLU A 138 -5.85 12.69 -18.23
C GLU A 138 -4.88 11.64 -18.78
N LYS A 139 -5.22 10.96 -19.88
CA LYS A 139 -4.31 10.00 -20.53
C LYS A 139 -2.97 10.65 -20.92
N LYS A 140 -3.00 11.83 -21.52
CA LYS A 140 -1.77 12.57 -21.90
C LYS A 140 -0.95 13.00 -20.68
N ASN A 141 -1.58 13.25 -19.54
CA ASN A 141 -0.87 13.60 -18.30
C ASN A 141 -0.24 12.37 -17.64
N ILE A 142 -0.91 11.21 -17.66
CA ILE A 142 -0.35 9.95 -17.16
C ILE A 142 0.89 9.54 -17.97
N GLU A 143 0.81 9.59 -19.31
CA GLU A 143 1.95 9.29 -20.19
C GLU A 143 3.14 10.23 -19.95
N LYS A 144 2.89 11.49 -19.59
CA LYS A 144 3.94 12.43 -19.19
C LYS A 144 4.58 12.10 -17.84
N VAL A 145 3.79 11.67 -16.85
CA VAL A 145 4.32 11.24 -15.54
C VAL A 145 5.18 9.98 -15.70
N LEU A 146 4.68 8.99 -16.43
CA LEU A 146 5.42 7.74 -16.69
C LEU A 146 6.63 7.95 -17.61
N GLY A 147 6.55 8.93 -18.52
CA GLY A 147 7.65 9.35 -19.38
C GLY A 147 8.69 10.22 -18.70
N ASP A 148 8.42 10.72 -17.48
CA ASP A 148 9.38 11.49 -16.69
C ASP A 148 10.46 10.56 -16.12
N LYS A 149 11.51 10.41 -16.93
CA LYS A 149 12.69 9.59 -16.62
C LYS A 149 13.37 10.01 -15.32
N ILE A 150 13.18 11.24 -14.81
CA ILE A 150 13.83 11.68 -13.58
C ILE A 150 13.17 11.04 -12.37
N LEU A 151 11.84 11.05 -12.30
CA LEU A 151 11.06 10.43 -11.22
C LEU A 151 11.22 8.91 -11.22
N MET A 152 10.99 8.31 -12.40
CA MET A 152 11.10 6.86 -12.58
C MET A 152 12.54 6.39 -12.33
N LYS A 153 13.58 7.19 -12.61
CA LYS A 153 14.97 6.83 -12.30
C LYS A 153 15.38 7.10 -10.84
N LYS A 154 14.79 8.11 -10.18
CA LYS A 154 15.10 8.45 -8.78
C LYS A 154 14.59 7.37 -7.82
N TYR A 155 13.45 6.75 -8.13
CA TYR A 155 12.83 5.73 -7.28
C TYR A 155 12.68 4.34 -7.94
N ASP A 156 13.12 4.17 -9.20
CA ASP A 156 12.92 2.94 -10.03
C ASP A 156 11.51 2.34 -9.93
N ILE A 157 10.49 3.21 -9.95
CA ILE A 157 9.11 2.79 -9.73
C ILE A 157 8.63 1.98 -10.94
N ARG A 158 8.30 0.70 -10.73
CA ARG A 158 7.66 -0.17 -11.74
C ARG A 158 6.29 -0.69 -11.32
N MET A 159 5.86 -0.24 -10.16
CA MET A 159 4.67 -0.72 -9.47
C MET A 159 3.73 0.42 -9.11
N VAL A 160 2.45 0.08 -9.08
CA VAL A 160 1.36 0.97 -8.68
C VAL A 160 0.44 0.19 -7.76
N GLU A 161 -0.08 0.87 -6.75
CA GLU A 161 -1.10 0.34 -5.87
C GLU A 161 -2.46 0.94 -6.19
N THR A 162 -3.51 0.13 -6.12
CA THR A 162 -4.91 0.59 -6.09
C THR A 162 -5.57 0.18 -4.78
N THR A 163 -6.44 1.04 -4.23
CA THR A 163 -7.33 0.71 -3.11
C THR A 163 -8.73 0.31 -3.57
N ARG A 164 -8.83 0.07 -4.88
CA ARG A 164 -10.03 -0.35 -5.59
C ARG A 164 -9.66 -1.56 -6.44
N PRO A 165 -9.88 -2.78 -5.96
CA PRO A 165 -9.57 -4.00 -6.71
C PRO A 165 -10.58 -4.26 -7.83
N ASN A 166 -11.31 -3.24 -8.30
CA ASN A 166 -12.23 -3.42 -9.40
C ASN A 166 -11.43 -3.73 -10.69
N LEU A 167 -12.00 -4.57 -11.55
CA LEU A 167 -11.35 -5.03 -12.77
C LEU A 167 -11.00 -3.88 -13.72
N GLU A 168 -11.79 -2.81 -13.71
CA GLU A 168 -11.58 -1.67 -14.61
C GLU A 168 -10.33 -0.88 -14.23
N ASP A 169 -10.10 -0.65 -12.94
CA ASP A 169 -8.93 0.02 -12.38
C ASP A 169 -7.69 -0.85 -12.61
N VAL A 170 -7.77 -2.15 -12.33
CA VAL A 170 -6.67 -3.08 -12.58
C VAL A 170 -6.35 -3.17 -14.08
N ALA A 171 -7.36 -3.24 -14.95
CA ALA A 171 -7.16 -3.25 -16.41
C ALA A 171 -6.57 -1.91 -16.91
N LEU A 172 -7.03 -0.78 -16.38
CA LEU A 172 -6.50 0.54 -16.70
C LEU A 172 -5.00 0.61 -16.37
N LEU A 173 -4.60 0.18 -15.18
CA LEU A 173 -3.20 0.18 -14.74
C LEU A 173 -2.35 -0.79 -15.59
N ASN A 174 -2.88 -1.98 -15.90
CA ASN A 174 -2.20 -2.95 -16.77
C ASN A 174 -1.94 -2.43 -18.19
N ASN A 175 -2.77 -1.52 -18.74
CA ASN A 175 -2.53 -0.90 -20.05
C ASN A 175 -1.20 -0.13 -20.11
N TYR A 176 -0.68 0.30 -18.96
CA TYR A 176 0.60 0.99 -18.84
C TYR A 176 1.78 0.05 -18.59
N LYS A 177 1.57 -1.28 -18.64
CA LYS A 177 2.59 -2.33 -18.39
C LYS A 177 3.25 -2.21 -17.00
N LEU A 178 2.50 -1.73 -16.02
CA LEU A 178 2.95 -1.62 -14.63
C LEU A 178 2.52 -2.86 -13.86
N GLN A 179 3.33 -3.24 -12.87
CA GLN A 179 2.94 -4.25 -11.91
C GLN A 179 1.94 -3.64 -10.91
N VAL A 180 0.81 -4.30 -10.69
CA VAL A 180 -0.29 -3.76 -9.88
C VAL A 180 -0.32 -4.44 -8.52
N LEU A 181 -0.39 -3.65 -7.46
CA LEU A 181 -0.64 -4.06 -6.08
C LEU A 181 -2.02 -3.58 -5.64
N VAL A 182 -2.57 -4.26 -4.64
CA VAL A 182 -3.85 -3.88 -4.00
C VAL A 182 -3.60 -3.79 -2.51
N GLY A 183 -3.89 -2.63 -1.92
CA GLY A 183 -3.81 -2.37 -0.49
C GLY A 183 -5.07 -1.69 0.00
N THR A 184 -5.34 -1.73 1.30
CA THR A 184 -6.56 -1.14 1.85
C THR A 184 -6.47 0.37 2.04
N ASP A 185 -5.25 0.91 2.24
CA ASP A 185 -5.05 2.27 2.74
C ASP A 185 -5.83 2.46 4.06
N SER A 186 -5.82 1.41 4.89
CA SER A 186 -6.56 1.38 6.15
C SER A 186 -5.81 2.12 7.23
N HIS A 187 -6.56 2.85 8.05
CA HIS A 187 -6.11 3.52 9.27
C HIS A 187 -6.67 2.76 10.47
N PRO A 188 -6.02 1.65 10.89
CA PRO A 188 -6.45 0.88 12.05
C PRO A 188 -6.41 1.76 13.31
N ASP A 189 -7.49 1.76 14.08
CA ASP A 189 -7.56 2.41 15.40
C ASP A 189 -7.97 1.35 16.43
N LYS A 190 -7.51 1.53 17.66
CA LYS A 190 -7.93 0.74 18.84
C LYS A 190 -9.45 0.70 18.99
N ASN A 191 -10.13 1.82 18.70
CA ASN A 191 -11.54 1.98 19.03
C ASN A 191 -12.47 1.83 17.82
N LYS A 192 -12.07 2.27 16.63
CA LYS A 192 -12.87 2.15 15.38
C LYS A 192 -11.99 2.32 14.13
N GLU A 193 -12.00 1.37 13.22
CA GLU A 193 -11.40 1.61 11.91
C GLU A 193 -12.17 2.72 11.16
N TYR A 194 -11.47 3.75 10.67
CA TYR A 194 -12.09 4.96 10.14
C TYR A 194 -12.95 4.70 8.89
N ASN A 195 -12.62 3.67 8.10
CA ASN A 195 -13.24 3.40 6.79
C ASN A 195 -13.75 1.95 6.60
N GLY A 196 -13.57 1.07 7.59
CA GLY A 196 -14.02 -0.32 7.52
C GLY A 196 -13.42 -1.10 6.33
N ARG A 197 -12.20 -0.80 5.91
CA ARG A 197 -11.50 -1.44 4.78
C ARG A 197 -10.52 -2.53 5.21
N PHE A 198 -10.14 -2.58 6.48
CA PHE A 198 -9.05 -3.42 6.98
C PHE A 198 -9.36 -4.88 6.69
N GLY A 199 -8.39 -5.58 6.11
CA GLY A 199 -8.53 -7.00 5.74
C GLY A 199 -9.54 -7.28 4.62
N LYS A 200 -10.13 -6.27 3.97
CA LYS A 200 -11.08 -6.48 2.86
C LYS A 200 -10.43 -6.63 1.50
N MET A 201 -9.15 -6.35 1.36
CA MET A 201 -8.41 -6.52 0.12
C MET A 201 -6.93 -6.61 0.39
N GLY A 202 -6.18 -7.06 -0.61
CA GLY A 202 -4.75 -7.23 -0.48
C GLY A 202 -4.21 -8.15 -1.56
N ILE A 203 -3.14 -8.86 -1.22
CA ILE A 203 -2.55 -9.89 -2.05
C ILE A 203 -2.54 -11.26 -1.37
N LEU A 204 -2.60 -12.30 -2.19
CA LEU A 204 -2.34 -13.68 -1.82
C LEU A 204 -0.93 -14.05 -2.26
N LEU A 205 -0.12 -14.58 -1.34
CA LEU A 205 1.21 -15.09 -1.65
C LEU A 205 1.26 -16.61 -1.55
N ASN A 206 2.04 -17.23 -2.43
CA ASN A 206 2.41 -18.64 -2.33
C ASN A 206 3.66 -18.79 -1.45
N ALA A 207 3.48 -18.71 -0.14
CA ALA A 207 4.55 -18.80 0.85
C ALA A 207 4.04 -19.38 2.18
N GLU A 208 4.96 -19.93 2.99
CA GLU A 208 4.64 -20.48 4.31
C GLU A 208 4.31 -19.40 5.35
N GLU A 209 4.96 -18.22 5.24
CA GLU A 209 4.74 -17.08 6.15
C GLU A 209 4.90 -15.75 5.42
N PHE A 210 4.24 -14.72 5.94
CA PHE A 210 4.42 -13.35 5.47
C PHE A 210 5.59 -12.69 6.21
N ASN A 211 6.64 -12.33 5.49
CA ASN A 211 7.77 -11.56 5.99
C ASN A 211 8.42 -10.77 4.84
N TYR A 212 9.43 -9.95 5.13
CA TYR A 212 10.11 -9.15 4.11
C TYR A 212 10.65 -10.00 2.93
N ASN A 213 11.29 -11.14 3.21
CA ASN A 213 11.90 -11.96 2.18
C ASN A 213 10.86 -12.64 1.28
N SER A 214 9.80 -13.21 1.86
CA SER A 214 8.73 -13.85 1.08
C SER A 214 7.97 -12.82 0.24
N PHE A 215 7.70 -11.64 0.80
CA PHE A 215 7.08 -10.54 0.06
C PHE A 215 7.95 -10.04 -1.09
N MET A 216 9.22 -9.71 -0.86
CA MET A 216 10.12 -9.22 -1.92
C MET A 216 10.36 -10.27 -3.01
N LYS A 217 10.43 -11.56 -2.66
CA LYS A 217 10.51 -12.65 -3.64
C LYS A 217 9.25 -12.71 -4.52
N ALA A 218 8.07 -12.59 -3.92
CA ALA A 218 6.82 -12.56 -4.67
C ALA A 218 6.74 -11.35 -5.62
N LEU A 219 7.15 -10.17 -5.16
CA LEU A 219 7.19 -8.96 -6.00
C LEU A 219 8.13 -9.13 -7.20
N LYS A 220 9.36 -9.60 -6.98
CA LYS A 220 10.37 -9.85 -8.04
C LYS A 220 9.90 -10.83 -9.10
N ASN A 221 9.19 -11.87 -8.68
CA ASN A 221 8.71 -12.91 -9.57
C ASN A 221 7.31 -12.63 -10.13
N ASN A 222 6.67 -11.51 -9.72
CA ASN A 222 5.25 -11.24 -9.98
C ASN A 222 4.35 -12.44 -9.61
N ASP A 223 4.70 -13.12 -8.50
CA ASP A 223 4.11 -14.36 -8.02
C ASP A 223 3.18 -14.09 -6.83
N TYR A 224 2.08 -13.41 -7.13
CA TYR A 224 1.01 -13.11 -6.20
C TYR A 224 -0.28 -12.89 -6.97
N THR A 225 -1.40 -12.95 -6.26
CA THR A 225 -2.70 -12.62 -6.81
C THR A 225 -3.42 -11.60 -5.96
N HIS A 226 -4.34 -10.86 -6.56
CA HIS A 226 -5.16 -9.89 -5.83
C HIS A 226 -6.33 -10.60 -5.18
N PHE A 227 -6.74 -10.16 -3.99
CA PHE A 227 -8.00 -10.57 -3.40
C PHE A 227 -8.85 -9.39 -2.93
N SER A 228 -10.16 -9.62 -2.83
CA SER A 228 -11.12 -8.73 -2.19
C SER A 228 -12.21 -9.53 -1.50
N ILE A 229 -12.69 -9.04 -0.36
CA ILE A 229 -13.81 -9.59 0.38
C ILE A 229 -15.02 -8.69 0.20
N MET A 230 -16.12 -9.24 -0.31
CA MET A 230 -17.40 -8.56 -0.45
C MET A 230 -18.50 -9.43 0.13
N GLY A 231 -19.14 -8.97 1.21
CA GLY A 231 -20.08 -9.79 1.97
C GLY A 231 -19.39 -11.02 2.56
N ASN A 232 -19.96 -12.20 2.34
CA ASN A 232 -19.39 -13.48 2.74
C ASN A 232 -18.61 -14.16 1.60
N CYS A 233 -18.12 -13.40 0.61
CA CYS A 233 -17.39 -13.95 -0.52
C CYS A 233 -15.98 -13.38 -0.59
N LEU A 234 -15.00 -14.27 -0.75
CA LEU A 234 -13.64 -13.96 -1.16
C LEU A 234 -13.56 -14.05 -2.69
N PHE A 235 -13.18 -12.95 -3.32
CA PHE A 235 -12.85 -12.87 -4.74
C PHE A 235 -11.35 -12.81 -4.88
N TYR A 236 -10.77 -13.55 -5.83
CA TYR A 236 -9.35 -13.47 -6.12
C TYR A 236 -9.07 -13.65 -7.60
N THR A 237 -7.99 -13.05 -8.07
CA THR A 237 -7.53 -13.22 -9.45
C THR A 237 -6.69 -14.48 -9.57
N GLU A 238 -6.77 -15.21 -10.67
CA GLU A 238 -5.86 -16.29 -11.02
C GLU A 238 -5.29 -16.04 -12.41
N ARG A 239 -4.03 -16.44 -12.64
CA ARG A 239 -3.44 -16.46 -13.98
C ARG A 239 -3.47 -17.88 -14.54
N ILE A 240 -4.30 -18.11 -15.55
CA ILE A 240 -4.33 -19.38 -16.29
C ILE A 240 -3.86 -19.12 -17.72
N LYS A 241 -2.67 -19.64 -18.06
CA LYS A 241 -1.97 -19.31 -19.32
C LYS A 241 -1.82 -17.78 -19.45
N ASN A 242 -2.35 -17.19 -20.51
CA ASN A 242 -2.30 -15.75 -20.78
C ASN A 242 -3.58 -14.99 -20.38
N LYS A 243 -4.45 -15.60 -19.55
CA LYS A 243 -5.72 -14.98 -19.12
C LYS A 243 -5.73 -14.76 -17.61
N ILE A 244 -6.30 -13.63 -17.19
CA ILE A 244 -6.66 -13.36 -15.80
C ILE A 244 -8.11 -13.83 -15.63
N ILE A 245 -8.35 -14.67 -14.63
CA ILE A 245 -9.68 -15.18 -14.25
C ILE A 245 -9.98 -14.67 -12.86
N ILE A 246 -11.26 -14.43 -12.56
CA ILE A 246 -11.70 -14.18 -11.18
C ILE A 246 -12.37 -15.45 -10.67
N SER A 247 -11.89 -15.91 -9.54
CA SER A 247 -12.45 -17.01 -8.78
C SER A 247 -13.12 -16.46 -7.52
N MET A 248 -14.15 -17.16 -7.06
CA MET A 248 -14.95 -16.77 -5.89
C MET A 248 -15.08 -17.95 -4.95
N GLU A 249 -14.88 -17.70 -3.66
CA GLU A 249 -15.04 -18.66 -2.58
C GLU A 249 -16.01 -18.08 -1.52
N LYS A 250 -16.95 -18.88 -1.04
CA LYS A 250 -17.80 -18.50 0.09
C LYS A 250 -17.02 -18.70 1.39
N LEU A 251 -17.00 -17.66 2.22
CA LEU A 251 -16.49 -17.71 3.58
C LEU A 251 -17.55 -18.36 4.47
N ASN A 252 -17.13 -19.36 5.25
CA ASN A 252 -17.98 -20.06 6.23
C ASN A 252 -18.19 -19.23 7.50
#